data_AF-V2WUF8-F1
#
_entry.id   AF-V2WUF8-F1
#
_cell.length_a   1.000
_cell.length_b   1.000
_cell.length_c   1.000
_cell.angle_alpha   90.00
_cell.angle_beta   90.00
_cell.angle_gamma   90.00
#
_symmetry.space_group_name_H-M   'P 1'
#
loop_
_entity.id
_entity.type
_entity.pdbx_description
1 polymer ?
#
loop_
_entity_poly.entity_id
_entity_poly.type
_entity_poly.pdbx_seq_one_letter_code
_entity_poly.pdbx_strand_id
1 'polypeptide(L)'
;MLQNLPETLLLYLAISYPSLVLAQTQIQLNSVIPLTPQNLSSSAEFRLPNSENLTISIASCSSTSKFFVLNTTSERTEIEVRDGIGVFEGLFKDGGTLIVEGSGNMEIGVSSNGPIHEHLASLPMLGDTTANQAIIFSAPFGDKPQITDPSYPNYTLPVPSKSEIPFTPPAITPNFTLVIQELQSTTSGCLISPPESSLNTSGTIVNETTWIRDARDGWRMQWLIGGLTPSTNYTAHVIQDSKKISGPIRFLTKSASFSCPLVSSLPYCPGISYAVPLPQPDSATSTYDNTNLPDNIQDPIIEYMRNFTISLTTFACGRDWYSPLKTCQDCQNEYRKWLCTISFPRCGEASSTDTATSSSPTSGSQGRRSLFAQFVKQDDPAAQKPLPISALMPVPTNTPPRNPAFPLFNTTYSVLLPCLETCNAADRACPASLGFKCPVARFGAANTYGVGIIDGSDEDQQGMGSAGVSQDRWGNVWCNAG
;
A
#
# COMPACT_ATOMS: atom_id res chain seq x y z
N MET A 1 -10.07 -51.84 71.39
CA MET A 1 -9.11 -50.84 71.90
C MET A 1 -8.92 -49.80 70.81
N LEU A 2 -9.90 -48.92 70.65
CA LEU A 2 -9.94 -47.85 69.65
C LEU A 2 -11.16 -47.00 69.99
N GLN A 3 -10.93 -45.82 70.56
CA GLN A 3 -11.74 -44.60 70.42
C GLN A 3 -11.34 -43.63 71.52
N ASN A 4 -10.68 -42.55 71.12
CA ASN A 4 -10.83 -41.19 71.62
C ASN A 4 -9.70 -40.34 71.02
N LEU A 5 -9.93 -39.80 69.83
CA LEU A 5 -9.23 -38.60 69.38
C LEU A 5 -10.19 -37.42 69.55
N PRO A 6 -9.75 -36.29 70.12
CA PRO A 6 -10.64 -35.18 70.48
C PRO A 6 -11.03 -34.33 69.26
N GLU A 7 -12.30 -33.92 69.23
CA GLU A 7 -12.96 -33.09 68.19
C GLU A 7 -12.31 -31.70 67.99
N THR A 8 -11.35 -31.30 68.84
CA THR A 8 -10.69 -29.99 68.76
C THR A 8 -9.64 -29.88 67.66
N LEU A 9 -9.21 -30.99 67.04
CA LEU A 9 -8.25 -30.96 65.92
C LEU A 9 -8.90 -30.74 64.55
N LEU A 10 -10.20 -30.97 64.41
CA LEU A 10 -10.94 -30.79 63.15
C LEU A 10 -11.35 -29.33 62.89
N LEU A 11 -11.39 -28.49 63.93
CA LEU A 11 -11.77 -27.08 63.78
C LEU A 11 -10.61 -26.14 63.40
N TYR A 12 -9.34 -26.58 63.56
CA TYR A 12 -8.16 -25.78 63.20
C TYR A 12 -7.68 -25.99 61.75
N LEU A 13 -8.14 -27.04 61.07
CA LEU A 13 -7.82 -27.27 59.64
C LEU A 13 -8.78 -26.56 58.66
N ALA A 14 -9.81 -25.87 59.16
CA ALA A 14 -10.77 -25.13 58.35
C ALA A 14 -10.49 -23.61 58.25
N ILE A 15 -9.44 -23.09 58.88
CA ILE A 15 -9.16 -21.63 58.95
C ILE A 15 -7.87 -21.25 58.17
N SER A 16 -7.16 -22.19 57.55
CA SER A 16 -5.95 -21.90 56.77
C SER A 16 -6.13 -22.15 55.27
N TYR A 17 -7.05 -21.43 54.66
CA TYR A 17 -6.94 -21.03 53.26
C TYR A 17 -7.35 -19.57 53.19
N PRO A 18 -6.41 -18.60 53.16
CA PRO A 18 -6.72 -17.35 52.52
C PRO A 18 -6.92 -17.71 51.04
N SER A 19 -8.17 -17.85 50.62
CA SER A 19 -8.50 -17.73 49.21
C SER A 19 -8.00 -16.33 48.85
N LEU A 20 -6.88 -16.25 48.14
CA LEU A 20 -6.50 -15.05 47.42
C LEU A 20 -7.64 -14.80 46.44
N VAL A 21 -8.62 -14.00 46.87
CA VAL A 21 -9.55 -13.34 45.99
C VAL A 21 -8.69 -12.34 45.23
N LEU A 22 -8.04 -12.80 44.16
CA LEU A 22 -7.51 -11.93 43.12
C LEU A 22 -8.70 -11.08 42.69
N ALA A 23 -8.58 -9.77 42.84
CA ALA A 23 -9.58 -8.82 42.39
C ALA A 23 -9.79 -9.02 40.88
N GLN A 24 -10.82 -9.77 40.51
CA GLN A 24 -11.16 -9.99 39.11
C GLN A 24 -11.64 -8.65 38.56
N THR A 25 -10.85 -8.08 37.67
CA THR A 25 -11.16 -6.78 37.07
C THR A 25 -12.23 -7.01 36.00
N GLN A 26 -13.37 -6.33 36.14
CA GLN A 26 -14.47 -6.44 35.17
C GLN A 26 -14.20 -5.50 33.99
N ILE A 27 -14.15 -6.07 32.78
CA ILE A 27 -13.97 -5.30 31.55
C ILE A 27 -15.33 -4.75 31.10
N GLN A 28 -15.36 -3.47 30.72
CA GLN A 28 -16.57 -2.84 30.16
C GLN A 28 -16.64 -3.09 28.64
N LEU A 29 -17.86 -3.13 28.10
CA LEU A 29 -18.06 -3.24 26.66
C LEU A 29 -17.57 -1.97 25.95
N ASN A 30 -16.95 -2.12 24.79
CA ASN A 30 -16.33 -1.05 23.99
C ASN A 30 -15.24 -0.28 24.75
N SER A 31 -14.40 -1.01 25.51
CA SER A 31 -13.29 -0.43 26.28
C SER A 31 -11.95 -1.06 25.91
N VAL A 32 -10.88 -0.32 26.19
CA VAL A 32 -9.48 -0.77 26.05
C VAL A 32 -8.82 -0.72 27.42
N ILE A 33 -8.15 -1.80 27.80
CA ILE A 33 -7.41 -1.93 29.05
C ILE A 33 -5.93 -2.05 28.71
N PRO A 34 -5.11 -1.05 29.07
CA PRO A 34 -3.67 -1.16 28.97
C PRO A 34 -3.13 -2.01 30.13
N LEU A 35 -2.23 -2.92 29.81
CA LEU A 35 -1.53 -3.80 30.73
C LEU A 35 -0.04 -3.55 30.58
N THR A 36 0.57 -3.07 31.66
CA THR A 36 2.02 -2.86 31.77
C THR A 36 2.63 -3.96 32.64
N PRO A 37 3.95 -4.20 32.55
CA PRO A 37 4.66 -5.14 33.43
C PRO A 37 4.46 -4.88 34.93
N GLN A 38 4.06 -3.66 35.32
CA GLN A 38 3.78 -3.30 36.71
C GLN A 38 2.40 -3.79 37.18
N ASN A 39 1.45 -3.92 36.25
CA ASN A 39 0.05 -4.28 36.53
C ASN A 39 -0.28 -5.74 36.20
N LEU A 40 0.64 -6.47 35.56
CA LEU A 40 0.47 -7.87 35.19
C LEU A 40 1.31 -8.78 36.10
N SER A 41 0.66 -9.54 36.98
CA SER A 41 1.27 -10.75 37.53
C SER A 41 1.44 -11.80 36.43
N SER A 42 2.32 -12.80 36.62
CA SER A 42 2.58 -13.87 35.64
C SER A 42 1.34 -14.54 35.04
N SER A 43 0.20 -14.47 35.74
CA SER A 43 -1.14 -14.71 35.22
C SER A 43 -2.11 -13.66 35.76
N ALA A 44 -3.07 -13.21 34.95
CA ALA A 44 -4.14 -12.30 35.32
C ALA A 44 -5.49 -12.77 34.72
N GLU A 45 -6.57 -12.62 35.49
CA GLU A 45 -7.93 -13.00 35.08
C GLU A 45 -8.85 -11.78 35.02
N PHE A 46 -9.62 -11.68 33.94
CA PHE A 46 -10.56 -10.60 33.70
C PHE A 46 -11.96 -11.15 33.43
N ARG A 47 -12.99 -10.51 34.00
CA ARG A 47 -14.38 -10.86 33.70
C ARG A 47 -14.85 -10.13 32.45
N LEU A 48 -15.37 -10.89 31.49
CA LEU A 48 -15.94 -10.40 30.24
C LEU A 48 -17.43 -10.07 30.41
N PRO A 49 -17.92 -9.00 29.77
CA PRO A 49 -19.33 -8.63 29.82
C PRO A 49 -20.20 -9.64 29.05
N ASN A 50 -21.49 -9.63 29.35
CA ASN A 50 -22.46 -10.39 28.59
C ASN A 50 -22.76 -9.73 27.25
N SER A 51 -22.69 -10.48 26.15
CA SER A 51 -23.01 -10.01 24.80
C SER A 51 -23.32 -11.18 23.87
N GLU A 52 -24.23 -10.95 22.92
CA GLU A 52 -24.52 -11.89 21.84
C GLU A 52 -23.47 -11.86 20.73
N ASN A 53 -22.66 -10.81 20.64
CA ASN A 53 -21.53 -10.76 19.74
C ASN A 53 -20.41 -10.00 20.45
N LEU A 54 -19.49 -10.73 21.08
CA LEU A 54 -18.35 -10.13 21.77
C LEU A 54 -17.09 -10.41 20.95
N THR A 55 -16.41 -9.33 20.59
CA THR A 55 -15.08 -9.39 20.01
C THR A 55 -14.05 -8.98 21.06
N ILE A 56 -13.08 -9.86 21.29
CA ILE A 56 -11.91 -9.62 22.12
C ILE A 56 -10.73 -9.43 21.16
N SER A 57 -10.07 -8.29 21.24
CA SER A 57 -8.90 -7.97 20.40
C SER A 57 -7.72 -7.60 21.27
N ILE A 58 -6.57 -8.23 21.05
CA ILE A 58 -5.35 -8.06 21.82
C ILE A 58 -4.30 -7.40 20.94
N ALA A 59 -3.61 -6.40 21.47
CA ALA A 59 -2.34 -5.90 20.94
C ALA A 59 -1.27 -6.18 21.99
N SER A 60 -0.20 -6.87 21.64
CA SER A 60 0.86 -7.27 22.56
C SER A 60 2.23 -7.03 21.94
N CYS A 61 3.10 -6.40 22.71
CA CYS A 61 4.52 -6.33 22.41
C CYS A 61 5.25 -7.67 22.56
N SER A 62 4.69 -8.56 23.37
CA SER A 62 5.35 -9.79 23.79
C SER A 62 4.91 -10.97 22.93
N SER A 63 5.89 -11.64 22.32
CA SER A 63 5.67 -12.84 21.51
C SER A 63 5.46 -14.12 22.31
N THR A 64 5.66 -14.08 23.63
CA THR A 64 5.54 -15.23 24.53
C THR A 64 4.26 -15.24 25.34
N SER A 65 3.48 -14.16 25.30
CA SER A 65 2.22 -14.04 26.03
C SER A 65 1.13 -14.87 25.38
N LYS A 66 0.35 -15.56 26.21
CA LYS A 66 -0.78 -16.39 25.80
C LYS A 66 -2.07 -15.87 26.39
N PHE A 67 -3.14 -16.02 25.62
CA PHE A 67 -4.44 -15.48 25.95
C PHE A 67 -5.48 -16.58 25.80
N PHE A 68 -6.26 -16.80 26.84
CA PHE A 68 -7.26 -17.86 26.87
C PHE A 68 -8.62 -17.32 27.24
N VAL A 69 -9.62 -17.74 26.49
CA VAL A 69 -11.01 -17.40 26.74
C VAL A 69 -11.70 -18.62 27.32
N LEU A 70 -12.46 -18.41 28.40
CA LEU A 70 -13.41 -19.39 28.92
C LEU A 70 -14.83 -18.88 28.68
N ASN A 71 -15.59 -19.62 27.89
CA ASN A 71 -17.03 -19.42 27.75
C ASN A 71 -17.78 -20.09 28.90
N THR A 72 -19.06 -19.81 29.03
CA THR A 72 -20.06 -20.42 29.92
C THR A 72 -20.03 -21.96 29.96
N THR A 73 -19.58 -22.62 28.90
CA THR A 73 -19.38 -24.08 28.84
C THR A 73 -18.08 -24.57 29.50
N SER A 74 -17.27 -23.67 30.08
CA SER A 74 -15.92 -23.92 30.63
C SER A 74 -14.89 -24.45 29.63
N GLU A 75 -15.16 -24.34 28.33
CA GLU A 75 -14.19 -24.67 27.28
C GLU A 75 -13.13 -23.57 27.21
N ARG A 76 -11.85 -23.96 27.32
CA ARG A 76 -10.69 -23.05 27.26
C ARG A 76 -10.19 -22.97 25.82
N THR A 77 -10.35 -21.82 25.18
CA THR A 77 -9.88 -21.57 23.82
C THR A 77 -8.71 -20.59 23.84
N GLU A 78 -7.60 -20.92 23.18
CA GLU A 78 -6.45 -20.02 23.02
C GLU A 78 -6.71 -19.05 21.86
N ILE A 79 -6.44 -17.75 22.09
CA ILE A 79 -6.49 -16.74 21.03
C ILE A 79 -5.17 -16.77 20.27
N GLU A 80 -5.23 -17.05 18.97
CA GLU A 80 -4.05 -17.02 18.11
C GLU A 80 -3.60 -15.56 17.91
N VAL A 81 -2.37 -15.24 18.34
CA VAL A 81 -1.78 -13.92 18.19
C VAL A 81 -0.78 -13.95 17.04
N ARG A 82 -1.06 -13.19 15.97
CA ARG A 82 -0.18 -13.05 14.80
C ARG A 82 0.40 -11.65 14.75
N ASP A 83 1.73 -11.58 14.73
CA ASP A 83 2.47 -10.31 14.74
C ASP A 83 2.04 -9.35 15.88
N GLY A 84 1.82 -9.93 17.06
CA GLY A 84 1.39 -9.21 18.25
C GLY A 84 -0.08 -8.80 18.28
N ILE A 85 -0.91 -9.19 17.29
CA ILE A 85 -2.34 -8.92 17.30
C ILE A 85 -3.14 -10.23 17.29
N GLY A 86 -4.09 -10.36 18.21
CA GLY A 86 -4.99 -11.51 18.28
C GLY A 86 -6.44 -11.07 18.33
N VAL A 87 -7.33 -11.79 17.66
CA VAL A 87 -8.76 -11.51 17.65
C VAL A 87 -9.54 -12.79 17.93
N PHE A 88 -10.53 -12.69 18.81
CA PHE A 88 -11.48 -13.75 19.11
C PHE A 88 -12.89 -13.20 19.10
N GLU A 89 -13.79 -13.90 18.39
CA GLU A 89 -15.21 -13.55 18.31
C GLU A 89 -16.04 -14.70 18.85
N GLY A 90 -17.02 -14.40 19.69
CA GLY A 90 -17.85 -15.44 20.29
C GLY A 90 -19.10 -14.92 20.99
N LEU A 91 -19.94 -15.88 21.39
CA LEU A 91 -21.17 -15.66 22.13
C LEU A 91 -20.91 -15.77 23.64
N PHE A 92 -21.26 -14.75 24.43
CA PHE A 92 -21.06 -14.71 25.88
C PHE A 92 -22.36 -14.32 26.60
N LYS A 93 -23.38 -15.18 26.53
CA LYS A 93 -24.72 -14.88 27.08
C LYS A 93 -24.71 -14.62 28.60
N ASP A 94 -23.91 -15.38 29.34
CA ASP A 94 -23.77 -15.24 30.80
C ASP A 94 -22.42 -14.61 31.20
N GLY A 95 -21.74 -13.95 30.26
CA GLY A 95 -20.37 -13.48 30.42
C GLY A 95 -19.31 -14.56 30.22
N GLY A 96 -18.06 -14.25 30.55
CA GLY A 96 -16.94 -15.19 30.43
C GLY A 96 -15.70 -14.70 31.17
N THR A 97 -14.61 -15.45 31.05
CA THR A 97 -13.32 -15.08 31.65
C THR A 97 -12.24 -15.05 30.59
N LEU A 98 -11.44 -13.98 30.59
CA LEU A 98 -10.20 -13.89 29.83
C LEU A 98 -9.02 -14.08 30.78
N ILE A 99 -8.19 -15.07 30.48
CA ILE A 99 -6.94 -15.35 31.20
C ILE A 99 -5.78 -14.88 30.34
N VAL A 100 -4.92 -14.06 30.93
CA VAL A 100 -3.69 -13.55 30.32
C VAL A 100 -2.51 -14.17 31.04
N GLU A 101 -1.69 -14.93 30.34
CA GLU A 101 -0.47 -15.54 30.86
C GLU A 101 0.72 -14.94 30.12
N GLY A 102 1.54 -14.13 30.79
CA GLY A 102 2.66 -13.49 30.11
C GLY A 102 3.27 -12.31 30.86
N SER A 103 4.09 -11.57 30.13
CA SER A 103 4.74 -10.34 30.59
C SER A 103 4.99 -9.42 29.40
N GLY A 104 5.08 -8.10 29.66
CA GLY A 104 5.28 -7.08 28.64
C GLY A 104 4.13 -6.08 28.58
N ASN A 105 4.24 -5.11 27.67
CA ASN A 105 3.17 -4.15 27.39
C ASN A 105 2.16 -4.77 26.43
N MET A 106 0.89 -4.63 26.75
CA MET A 106 -0.20 -5.08 25.89
C MET A 106 -1.46 -4.27 26.16
N GLU A 107 -2.40 -4.31 25.23
CA GLU A 107 -3.73 -3.73 25.36
C GLU A 107 -4.78 -4.79 25.02
N ILE A 108 -5.83 -4.83 25.83
CA ILE A 108 -6.99 -5.69 25.60
C ILE A 108 -8.17 -4.80 25.26
N GLY A 109 -8.71 -4.98 24.08
CA GLY A 109 -9.94 -4.35 23.62
C GLY A 109 -11.10 -5.34 23.67
N VAL A 110 -12.24 -4.90 24.19
CA VAL A 110 -13.48 -5.68 24.20
C VAL A 110 -14.58 -4.84 23.56
N SER A 111 -15.25 -5.37 22.54
CA SER A 111 -16.20 -4.64 21.70
C SER A 111 -17.36 -5.52 21.24
N SER A 112 -18.46 -4.87 20.84
CA SER A 112 -19.62 -5.52 20.21
C SER A 112 -19.73 -5.27 18.69
N ASN A 113 -18.88 -4.38 18.17
CA ASN A 113 -18.93 -3.91 16.78
C ASN A 113 -17.67 -4.36 16.00
N GLY A 114 -17.15 -5.55 16.30
CA GLY A 114 -15.90 -6.06 15.72
C GLY A 114 -14.64 -5.65 16.51
N PRO A 115 -13.45 -6.02 16.02
CA PRO A 115 -12.20 -5.86 16.75
C PRO A 115 -11.78 -4.39 16.87
N ILE A 116 -11.29 -4.02 18.07
CA ILE A 116 -10.67 -2.71 18.30
C ILE A 116 -9.25 -2.71 17.73
N HIS A 117 -8.45 -3.74 18.08
CA HIS A 117 -7.12 -3.97 17.55
C HIS A 117 -7.19 -4.91 16.36
N GLU A 118 -6.70 -4.48 15.20
CA GLU A 118 -6.90 -5.21 13.95
C GLU A 118 -5.76 -4.96 12.96
N HIS A 119 -5.34 -6.02 12.26
CA HIS A 119 -4.56 -5.89 11.02
C HIS A 119 -5.50 -5.58 9.86
N LEU A 120 -5.35 -4.39 9.30
CA LEU A 120 -6.08 -3.99 8.10
C LEU A 120 -5.63 -4.85 6.91
N ALA A 121 -6.60 -5.44 6.19
CA ALA A 121 -6.32 -6.26 5.02
C ALA A 121 -5.69 -5.47 3.86
N SER A 122 -6.01 -4.18 3.75
CA SER A 122 -5.45 -3.30 2.73
C SER A 122 -4.10 -2.77 3.17
N LEU A 123 -3.12 -2.85 2.27
CA LEU A 123 -1.76 -2.39 2.56
C LEU A 123 -1.59 -0.90 2.26
N PRO A 124 -0.64 -0.24 2.95
CA PRO A 124 -0.04 0.98 2.46
C PRO A 124 0.55 0.77 1.06
N MET A 125 0.79 1.84 0.34
CA MET A 125 1.37 1.79 -1.00
C MET A 125 2.58 2.71 -1.06
N LEU A 126 3.68 2.22 -1.64
CA LEU A 126 4.85 3.04 -1.94
C LEU A 126 4.63 3.71 -3.30
N GLY A 127 4.76 5.04 -3.36
CA GLY A 127 4.87 5.75 -4.63
C GLY A 127 6.24 5.53 -5.25
N ASP A 128 7.26 6.17 -4.68
CA ASP A 128 8.66 5.96 -5.04
C ASP A 128 9.59 6.55 -3.98
N THR A 129 10.90 6.36 -4.18
CA THR A 129 11.97 6.86 -3.32
C THR A 129 12.98 7.71 -4.08
N THR A 130 13.74 8.54 -3.37
CA THR A 130 15.03 9.09 -3.83
C THR A 130 16.13 8.53 -2.94
N ALA A 131 17.30 9.17 -2.94
CA ALA A 131 18.36 8.87 -1.98
C ALA A 131 17.93 9.12 -0.52
N ASN A 132 17.04 10.09 -0.26
CA ASN A 132 16.73 10.52 1.10
C ASN A 132 15.26 10.90 1.33
N GLN A 133 14.39 10.70 0.34
CA GLN A 133 12.96 10.95 0.41
C GLN A 133 12.15 9.74 -0.04
N ALA A 134 10.89 9.70 0.36
CA ALA A 134 9.92 8.71 -0.12
C ALA A 134 8.52 9.33 -0.19
N ILE A 135 7.68 8.81 -1.07
CA ILE A 135 6.24 9.05 -1.06
C ILE A 135 5.56 7.75 -0.64
N ILE A 136 4.78 7.80 0.44
CA ILE A 136 4.02 6.66 0.95
C ILE A 136 2.55 7.04 1.06
N PHE A 137 1.67 6.09 0.78
CA PHE A 137 0.24 6.25 0.90
C PHE A 137 -0.34 5.28 1.93
N SER A 138 -1.37 5.70 2.66
CA SER A 138 -2.17 4.82 3.51
C SER A 138 -2.91 3.78 2.69
N ALA A 139 -3.52 2.79 3.36
CA ALA A 139 -4.63 2.05 2.76
C ALA A 139 -5.77 3.00 2.34
N PRO A 140 -6.60 2.63 1.34
CA PRO A 140 -7.78 3.43 0.99
C PRO A 140 -8.72 3.60 2.18
N PHE A 141 -9.33 4.78 2.30
CA PHE A 141 -10.32 5.07 3.32
C PHE A 141 -11.52 5.83 2.73
N GLY A 142 -12.64 5.78 3.47
CA GLY A 142 -13.89 6.37 3.04
C GLY A 142 -14.51 5.66 1.83
N ASP A 143 -15.63 6.18 1.38
CA ASP A 143 -16.29 5.67 0.18
C ASP A 143 -15.51 6.05 -1.07
N LYS A 144 -15.39 5.09 -1.98
CA LYS A 144 -14.82 5.34 -3.31
C LYS A 144 -15.69 6.34 -4.05
N PRO A 145 -15.10 7.38 -4.66
CA PRO A 145 -15.87 8.30 -5.49
C PRO A 145 -16.67 7.55 -6.55
N GLN A 146 -17.94 7.88 -6.65
CA GLN A 146 -18.79 7.31 -7.68
C GLN A 146 -18.42 7.93 -9.02
N ILE A 147 -17.96 7.10 -9.95
CA ILE A 147 -17.72 7.51 -11.32
C ILE A 147 -19.08 7.49 -12.02
N THR A 148 -19.71 8.66 -12.15
CA THR A 148 -20.99 8.78 -12.85
C THR A 148 -20.76 8.99 -14.33
N ASP A 149 -21.31 8.10 -15.15
CA ASP A 149 -21.31 8.32 -16.59
C ASP A 149 -22.12 9.56 -16.97
N PRO A 150 -21.72 10.27 -18.04
CA PRO A 150 -22.56 11.31 -18.61
C PRO A 150 -23.94 10.73 -18.92
N SER A 151 -25.00 11.50 -18.67
CA SER A 151 -26.38 11.05 -18.89
C SER A 151 -27.27 12.24 -19.22
N TYR A 152 -28.43 11.99 -19.83
CA TYR A 152 -29.34 13.08 -20.20
C TYR A 152 -29.72 13.95 -18.97
N PRO A 153 -29.71 15.28 -19.07
CA PRO A 153 -29.43 16.10 -20.26
C PRO A 153 -27.96 16.51 -20.43
N ASN A 154 -27.07 16.11 -19.52
CA ASN A 154 -25.66 16.52 -19.51
C ASN A 154 -24.71 15.40 -19.95
N TYR A 155 -24.28 15.45 -21.20
CA TYR A 155 -23.36 14.48 -21.79
C TYR A 155 -21.87 14.88 -21.70
N THR A 156 -21.50 15.80 -20.81
CA THR A 156 -20.10 16.24 -20.65
C THR A 156 -19.28 15.27 -19.81
N LEU A 157 -18.04 15.04 -20.23
CA LEU A 157 -17.01 14.38 -19.41
C LEU A 157 -16.17 15.44 -18.66
N PRO A 158 -15.66 15.13 -17.45
CA PRO A 158 -14.79 16.02 -16.71
C PRO A 158 -13.49 16.24 -17.49
N VAL A 159 -13.06 17.49 -17.65
CA VAL A 159 -11.78 17.82 -18.29
C VAL A 159 -10.72 18.01 -17.20
N PRO A 160 -9.53 17.40 -17.31
CA PRO A 160 -8.45 17.62 -16.36
C PRO A 160 -8.09 19.10 -16.22
N SER A 161 -7.83 19.53 -14.99
CA SER A 161 -7.42 20.90 -14.66
C SER A 161 -6.12 20.88 -13.85
N LYS A 162 -5.40 22.01 -13.85
CA LYS A 162 -4.25 22.19 -12.94
C LYS A 162 -4.70 22.33 -11.50
N SER A 163 -5.80 23.04 -11.25
CA SER A 163 -6.10 23.52 -9.90
C SER A 163 -6.81 22.49 -9.03
N GLU A 164 -7.61 21.60 -9.61
CA GLU A 164 -8.55 20.78 -8.84
C GLU A 164 -8.67 19.35 -9.38
N ILE A 165 -8.79 18.41 -8.44
CA ILE A 165 -9.25 17.05 -8.69
C ILE A 165 -10.79 17.09 -8.73
N PRO A 166 -11.45 16.42 -9.69
CA PRO A 166 -12.92 16.45 -9.82
C PRO A 166 -13.67 15.65 -8.74
N PHE A 167 -13.00 15.30 -7.63
CA PHE A 167 -13.56 14.51 -6.55
C PHE A 167 -13.35 15.23 -5.22
N THR A 168 -14.37 15.23 -4.39
CA THR A 168 -14.29 15.77 -3.03
C THR A 168 -13.72 14.72 -2.07
N PRO A 169 -12.81 15.11 -1.16
CA PRO A 169 -12.32 14.20 -0.13
C PRO A 169 -13.48 13.77 0.81
N PRO A 170 -13.36 12.60 1.47
CA PRO A 170 -14.35 12.14 2.44
C PRO A 170 -14.49 13.15 3.58
N ALA A 171 -15.71 13.33 4.08
CA ALA A 171 -15.98 14.26 5.18
C ALA A 171 -15.29 13.86 6.49
N ILE A 172 -14.99 12.57 6.66
CA ILE A 172 -14.31 12.02 7.83
C ILE A 172 -13.02 11.35 7.34
N THR A 173 -11.89 11.88 7.79
CA THR A 173 -10.56 11.29 7.57
C THR A 173 -10.13 10.61 8.86
N PRO A 174 -9.83 9.29 8.85
CA PRO A 174 -9.27 8.61 10.00
C PRO A 174 -7.95 9.25 10.45
N ASN A 175 -7.61 9.10 11.74
CA ASN A 175 -6.32 9.57 12.21
C ASN A 175 -5.24 8.57 11.82
N PHE A 176 -4.29 8.98 10.97
CA PHE A 176 -3.24 8.11 10.50
C PHE A 176 -1.88 8.48 11.12
N THR A 177 -1.15 7.47 11.59
CA THR A 177 0.24 7.61 12.03
C THR A 177 1.12 6.70 11.17
N LEU A 178 1.99 7.29 10.36
CA LEU A 178 3.02 6.57 9.61
C LEU A 178 4.22 6.28 10.51
N VAL A 179 4.66 5.02 10.54
CA VAL A 179 5.84 4.58 11.27
C VAL A 179 6.80 3.91 10.29
N ILE A 180 8.03 4.42 10.22
CA ILE A 180 9.09 3.90 9.34
C ILE A 180 10.25 3.41 10.21
N GLN A 181 10.71 2.18 10.01
CA GLN A 181 11.81 1.60 10.77
C GLN A 181 12.90 1.04 9.85
N GLU A 182 14.16 1.29 10.19
CA GLU A 182 15.32 0.72 9.50
C GLU A 182 15.60 -0.68 10.03
N LEU A 183 15.61 -1.69 9.15
CA LEU A 183 15.96 -3.11 9.38
C LEU A 183 15.28 -3.88 10.54
N GLN A 184 14.58 -3.23 11.47
CA GLN A 184 13.89 -3.86 12.58
C GLN A 184 12.38 -3.85 12.34
N SER A 185 11.79 -5.04 12.18
CA SER A 185 10.35 -5.21 12.23
C SER A 185 9.96 -5.32 13.69
N THR A 186 9.54 -4.20 14.29
CA THR A 186 8.81 -4.28 15.56
C THR A 186 7.51 -5.02 15.31
N THR A 187 7.05 -5.85 16.25
CA THR A 187 5.75 -6.51 16.08
C THR A 187 4.65 -5.46 15.98
N SER A 188 3.66 -5.69 15.11
CA SER A 188 2.57 -4.73 14.90
C SER A 188 1.81 -4.42 16.20
N GLY A 189 1.63 -5.43 17.08
CA GLY A 189 1.07 -5.22 18.42
C GLY A 189 1.85 -4.20 19.25
N CYS A 190 3.19 -4.21 19.17
CA CYS A 190 4.03 -3.23 19.86
C CYS A 190 3.89 -1.81 19.32
N LEU A 191 3.60 -1.66 18.03
CA LEU A 191 3.42 -0.35 17.41
C LEU A 191 2.11 0.30 17.87
N ILE A 192 1.09 -0.52 18.16
CA ILE A 192 -0.21 -0.06 18.70
C ILE A 192 -0.13 0.19 20.21
N SER A 193 0.54 -0.69 20.96
CA SER A 193 0.70 -0.59 22.42
C SER A 193 2.17 -0.35 22.82
N PRO A 194 2.77 0.80 22.45
CA PRO A 194 4.18 1.04 22.72
C PRO A 194 4.43 1.20 24.24
N PRO A 195 5.62 0.80 24.74
CA PRO A 195 6.11 1.27 26.05
C PRO A 195 6.10 2.80 26.10
N GLU A 196 5.90 3.40 27.29
CA GLU A 196 5.94 4.86 27.45
C GLU A 196 7.14 5.49 26.73
N SER A 197 6.86 6.46 25.86
CA SER A 197 7.81 7.29 25.09
C SER A 197 8.76 6.58 24.11
N SER A 198 8.24 6.27 22.91
CA SER A 198 8.74 6.70 21.59
C SER A 198 8.58 5.59 20.53
N LEU A 199 7.60 5.79 19.63
CA LEU A 199 7.62 5.15 18.32
C LEU A 199 8.80 5.76 17.55
N ASN A 200 9.92 5.06 17.51
CA ASN A 200 11.08 5.48 16.72
C ASN A 200 10.72 5.35 15.24
N THR A 201 10.42 6.49 14.61
CA THR A 201 10.22 6.59 13.18
C THR A 201 11.44 7.23 12.51
N SER A 202 11.92 6.62 11.43
CA SER A 202 12.98 7.16 10.59
C SER A 202 12.43 8.21 9.64
N GLY A 203 13.23 9.25 9.41
CA GLY A 203 12.84 10.38 8.57
C GLY A 203 11.83 11.32 9.24
N THR A 204 11.39 12.31 8.47
CA THR A 204 10.47 13.38 8.89
C THR A 204 9.39 13.54 7.85
N ILE A 205 8.13 13.70 8.29
CA ILE A 205 7.02 14.02 7.38
C ILE A 205 7.19 15.48 6.97
N VAL A 206 7.49 15.69 5.69
CA VAL A 206 7.66 17.03 5.09
C VAL A 206 6.31 17.59 4.69
N ASN A 207 5.42 16.74 4.15
CA ASN A 207 4.07 17.13 3.76
C ASN A 207 3.12 15.93 3.94
N GLU A 208 1.88 16.22 4.31
CA GLU A 208 0.81 15.26 4.50
C GLU A 208 -0.49 15.81 3.91
N THR A 209 -1.11 15.06 3.01
CA THR A 209 -2.33 15.49 2.32
C THR A 209 -3.22 14.31 1.97
N THR A 210 -4.53 14.52 1.96
CA THR A 210 -5.46 13.53 1.38
C THR A 210 -5.33 13.58 -0.14
N TRP A 211 -5.08 12.43 -0.76
CA TRP A 211 -4.85 12.33 -2.20
C TRP A 211 -5.61 11.16 -2.80
N ILE A 212 -6.04 11.31 -4.04
CA ILE A 212 -6.65 10.25 -4.82
C ILE A 212 -5.92 10.08 -6.13
N ARG A 213 -5.30 8.90 -6.30
CA ARG A 213 -4.55 8.56 -7.53
C ARG A 213 -5.47 8.06 -8.63
N ASP A 214 -6.50 7.31 -8.25
CA ASP A 214 -7.54 6.76 -9.12
C ASP A 214 -8.86 6.68 -8.34
N ALA A 215 -9.96 7.09 -8.96
CA ALA A 215 -11.30 7.01 -8.36
C ALA A 215 -11.69 5.57 -7.96
N ARG A 216 -11.20 4.56 -8.68
CA ARG A 216 -11.45 3.14 -8.36
C ARG A 216 -10.64 2.63 -7.18
N ASP A 217 -9.51 3.28 -6.89
CA ASP A 217 -8.64 2.91 -5.76
C ASP A 217 -9.11 3.54 -4.45
N GLY A 218 -9.80 4.68 -4.54
CA GLY A 218 -10.31 5.43 -3.38
C GLY A 218 -9.29 6.42 -2.81
N TRP A 219 -9.75 7.19 -1.82
CA TRP A 219 -8.93 8.20 -1.14
C TRP A 219 -7.88 7.58 -0.23
N ARG A 220 -6.69 8.17 -0.20
CA ARG A 220 -5.58 7.76 0.66
C ARG A 220 -4.95 8.99 1.31
N MET A 221 -4.26 8.78 2.42
CA MET A 221 -3.37 9.78 2.98
C MET A 221 -2.03 9.64 2.26
N GLN A 222 -1.47 10.74 1.76
CA GLN A 222 -0.17 10.80 1.11
C GLN A 222 0.81 11.51 2.03
N TRP A 223 1.94 10.85 2.32
CA TRP A 223 3.06 11.44 3.04
C TRP A 223 4.26 11.60 2.10
N LEU A 224 4.82 12.81 2.08
CA LEU A 224 6.16 13.04 1.61
C LEU A 224 7.11 12.97 2.82
N ILE A 225 8.00 12.00 2.81
CA ILE A 225 9.01 11.81 3.85
C ILE A 225 10.36 12.32 3.36
N GLY A 226 11.10 13.00 4.21
CA GLY A 226 12.49 13.41 3.98
C GLY A 226 13.41 13.00 5.13
N GLY A 227 14.72 13.12 4.93
CA GLY A 227 15.73 12.79 5.95
C GLY A 227 15.97 11.29 6.13
N LEU A 228 15.67 10.49 5.11
CA LEU A 228 16.05 9.07 5.07
C LEU A 228 17.52 8.92 4.65
N THR A 229 18.18 7.83 5.03
CA THR A 229 19.55 7.53 4.61
C THR A 229 19.57 6.83 3.24
N PRO A 230 20.51 7.16 2.35
CA PRO A 230 20.66 6.48 1.05
C PRO A 230 20.95 4.99 1.17
N SER A 231 20.57 4.22 0.16
CA SER A 231 20.83 2.77 0.05
C SER A 231 20.38 1.97 1.29
N THR A 232 19.30 2.37 1.93
CA THR A 232 18.83 1.82 3.22
C THR A 232 17.46 1.16 3.05
N ASN A 233 17.31 -0.04 3.61
CA ASN A 233 16.05 -0.79 3.62
C ASN A 233 15.18 -0.38 4.81
N TYR A 234 13.97 0.07 4.49
CA TYR A 234 12.98 0.48 5.48
C TYR A 234 11.76 -0.41 5.44
N THR A 235 11.10 -0.53 6.59
CA THR A 235 9.77 -1.10 6.73
C THR A 235 8.82 -0.01 7.18
N ALA A 236 7.68 0.15 6.50
CA ALA A 236 6.64 1.09 6.86
C ALA A 236 5.36 0.38 7.30
N HIS A 237 4.79 0.91 8.39
CA HIS A 237 3.47 0.58 8.90
C HIS A 237 2.64 1.86 8.98
N VAL A 238 1.34 1.74 8.77
CA VAL A 238 0.40 2.85 8.96
C VAL A 238 -0.61 2.43 10.00
N ILE A 239 -0.60 3.12 11.13
CA ILE A 239 -1.56 2.96 12.21
C ILE A 239 -2.75 3.87 11.91
N GLN A 240 -3.97 3.34 12.02
CA GLN A 240 -5.21 4.07 11.88
C GLN A 240 -5.94 4.11 13.23
N ASP A 241 -6.36 5.30 13.63
CA ASP A 241 -7.10 5.59 14.86
C ASP A 241 -6.41 5.03 16.13
N SER A 242 -5.06 4.99 16.09
CA SER A 242 -4.18 4.44 17.13
C SER A 242 -4.35 2.96 17.46
N LYS A 243 -5.27 2.23 16.82
CA LYS A 243 -5.66 0.86 17.21
C LYS A 243 -5.62 -0.15 16.07
N LYS A 244 -5.82 0.29 14.84
CA LYS A 244 -5.74 -0.56 13.65
C LYS A 244 -4.41 -0.32 12.96
N ILE A 245 -3.84 -1.34 12.33
CA ILE A 245 -2.54 -1.20 11.67
C ILE A 245 -2.55 -1.88 10.31
N SER A 246 -1.93 -1.23 9.33
CA SER A 246 -1.72 -1.75 7.99
C SER A 246 -0.23 -1.81 7.69
N GLY A 247 0.19 -2.81 6.90
CA GLY A 247 1.59 -3.08 6.58
C GLY A 247 1.96 -4.54 6.86
N PRO A 248 3.26 -4.85 7.00
CA PRO A 248 4.39 -4.02 6.59
C PRO A 248 4.46 -3.86 5.06
N ILE A 249 4.87 -2.68 4.58
CA ILE A 249 5.49 -2.57 3.25
C ILE A 249 6.98 -2.32 3.43
N ARG A 250 7.79 -2.78 2.49
CA ARG A 250 9.23 -2.51 2.49
C ARG A 250 9.61 -1.65 1.30
N PHE A 251 10.62 -0.82 1.49
CA PHE A 251 11.17 -0.02 0.43
C PHE A 251 12.65 0.24 0.65
N LEU A 252 13.35 0.52 -0.45
CA LEU A 252 14.77 0.85 -0.47
C LEU A 252 14.92 2.29 -0.95
N THR A 253 15.64 3.11 -0.19
CA THR A 253 16.12 4.40 -0.69
C THR A 253 17.21 4.18 -1.71
N LYS A 254 17.23 5.02 -2.74
CA LYS A 254 18.16 4.91 -3.86
C LYS A 254 19.58 5.31 -3.46
N SER A 255 20.53 5.12 -4.38
CA SER A 255 21.93 5.48 -4.15
C SER A 255 22.09 6.97 -3.85
N ALA A 256 23.14 7.35 -3.12
CA ALA A 256 23.45 8.76 -2.85
C ALA A 256 23.72 9.58 -4.14
N SER A 257 24.04 8.91 -5.25
CA SER A 257 24.21 9.51 -6.58
C SER A 257 22.90 9.68 -7.37
N PHE A 258 21.78 9.14 -6.87
CA PHE A 258 20.50 9.24 -7.56
C PHE A 258 20.04 10.70 -7.66
N SER A 259 19.86 11.17 -8.89
CA SER A 259 19.73 12.60 -9.18
C SER A 259 18.30 13.07 -9.52
N CYS A 260 17.34 12.15 -9.71
CA CYS A 260 15.98 12.53 -10.10
C CYS A 260 15.13 12.92 -8.87
N PRO A 261 14.51 14.11 -8.84
CA PRO A 261 13.59 14.52 -7.78
C PRO A 261 12.23 13.84 -7.91
N LEU A 262 11.48 13.81 -6.81
CA LEU A 262 10.09 13.31 -6.80
C LEU A 262 9.15 14.34 -7.42
N VAL A 263 8.17 13.82 -8.18
CA VAL A 263 7.02 14.57 -8.67
C VAL A 263 5.78 13.92 -8.08
N SER A 264 4.88 14.72 -7.51
CA SER A 264 3.63 14.23 -6.93
C SER A 264 2.51 15.26 -7.03
N SER A 265 1.32 14.91 -6.55
CA SER A 265 0.26 15.88 -6.29
C SER A 265 -0.15 16.69 -7.54
N LEU A 266 -0.23 16.01 -8.70
CA LEU A 266 -0.63 16.59 -9.98
C LEU A 266 -2.13 16.32 -10.25
N PRO A 267 -3.05 17.31 -10.12
CA PRO A 267 -4.48 17.05 -10.24
C PRO A 267 -4.90 16.55 -11.62
N TYR A 268 -4.15 16.88 -12.67
CA TYR A 268 -4.36 16.41 -14.04
C TYR A 268 -3.69 15.05 -14.33
N CYS A 269 -2.71 14.61 -13.54
CA CYS A 269 -2.05 13.32 -13.62
C CYS A 269 -1.89 12.66 -12.24
N PRO A 270 -3.00 12.30 -11.57
CA PRO A 270 -3.01 11.97 -10.14
C PRO A 270 -2.24 10.71 -9.76
N GLY A 271 -2.01 9.81 -10.71
CA GLY A 271 -1.17 8.63 -10.51
C GLY A 271 0.31 8.96 -10.36
N ILE A 272 0.79 10.09 -10.87
CA ILE A 272 2.21 10.43 -10.84
C ILE A 272 2.64 10.75 -9.41
N SER A 273 3.44 9.87 -8.83
CA SER A 273 3.96 9.97 -7.46
C SER A 273 5.34 9.32 -7.36
N TYR A 274 6.23 9.68 -8.28
CA TYR A 274 7.52 9.01 -8.47
C TYR A 274 8.65 9.93 -8.93
N ALA A 275 9.88 9.43 -8.98
CA ALA A 275 11.04 10.22 -9.37
C ALA A 275 11.09 10.43 -10.89
N VAL A 276 11.35 11.66 -11.34
CA VAL A 276 11.29 12.07 -12.77
C VAL A 276 12.59 12.80 -13.14
N PRO A 277 13.12 12.67 -14.38
CA PRO A 277 14.39 13.28 -14.79
C PRO A 277 14.25 14.79 -15.02
N LEU A 278 14.08 15.52 -13.92
CA LEU A 278 14.03 16.98 -13.87
C LEU A 278 15.24 17.50 -13.08
N PRO A 279 15.73 18.71 -13.39
CA PRO A 279 16.68 19.40 -12.52
C PRO A 279 16.15 19.46 -11.08
N GLN A 280 17.03 19.48 -10.10
CA GLN A 280 16.61 19.62 -8.70
C GLN A 280 15.78 20.90 -8.53
N PRO A 281 14.66 20.82 -7.79
CA PRO A 281 13.81 21.99 -7.54
C PRO A 281 14.59 23.05 -6.74
N ASP A 282 14.09 24.29 -6.77
CA ASP A 282 14.69 25.41 -6.03
C ASP A 282 14.81 25.10 -4.54
N SER A 283 15.82 25.65 -3.86
CA SER A 283 16.20 25.27 -2.48
C SER A 283 15.10 25.40 -1.42
N ALA A 284 14.01 26.11 -1.70
CA ALA A 284 12.84 26.22 -0.82
C ALA A 284 11.90 25.01 -0.88
N THR A 285 11.95 24.23 -1.96
CA THR A 285 11.07 23.08 -2.20
C THR A 285 11.91 21.84 -2.46
N SER A 286 11.60 20.72 -1.81
CA SER A 286 12.37 19.48 -1.94
C SER A 286 11.80 18.52 -2.99
N THR A 287 10.66 18.85 -3.62
CA THR A 287 9.97 18.04 -4.64
C THR A 287 9.21 18.92 -5.63
N TYR A 288 8.76 18.34 -6.73
CA TYR A 288 7.84 18.98 -7.67
C TYR A 288 6.40 18.59 -7.39
N ASP A 289 5.52 19.57 -7.48
CA ASP A 289 4.07 19.42 -7.48
C ASP A 289 3.44 20.34 -8.54
N ASN A 290 2.12 20.41 -8.56
CA ASN A 290 1.39 21.23 -9.52
C ASN A 290 1.70 22.74 -9.45
N THR A 291 2.21 23.23 -8.31
CA THR A 291 2.49 24.67 -8.09
C THR A 291 3.85 25.11 -8.63
N ASN A 292 4.83 24.20 -8.71
CA ASN A 292 6.20 24.53 -9.11
C ASN A 292 6.70 23.75 -10.35
N LEU A 293 5.94 22.77 -10.86
CA LEU A 293 6.28 22.09 -12.10
C LEU A 293 6.10 23.05 -13.30
N PRO A 294 7.06 23.16 -14.23
CA PRO A 294 6.96 24.11 -15.35
C PRO A 294 5.73 23.92 -16.25
N ASP A 295 5.05 25.02 -16.58
CA ASP A 295 3.83 25.02 -17.40
C ASP A 295 4.01 24.40 -18.78
N ASN A 296 5.20 24.54 -19.38
CA ASN A 296 5.51 23.92 -20.67
C ASN A 296 5.46 22.37 -20.63
N ILE A 297 5.57 21.76 -19.45
CA ILE A 297 5.38 20.32 -19.22
C ILE A 297 3.90 20.02 -18.96
N GLN A 298 3.23 20.85 -18.15
CA GLN A 298 1.85 20.63 -17.74
C GLN A 298 0.84 20.84 -18.87
N ASP A 299 0.93 21.98 -19.57
CA ASP A 299 -0.07 22.43 -20.54
C ASP A 299 -0.28 21.46 -21.70
N PRO A 300 0.77 20.90 -22.34
CA PRO A 300 0.57 19.97 -23.45
C PRO A 300 -0.23 18.74 -23.04
N ILE A 301 -0.01 18.21 -21.83
CA ILE A 301 -0.71 17.00 -21.34
C ILE A 301 -2.19 17.30 -21.13
N ILE A 302 -2.51 18.47 -20.57
CA ILE A 302 -3.89 18.92 -20.37
C ILE A 302 -4.58 19.15 -21.72
N GLU A 303 -3.90 19.77 -22.69
CA GLU A 303 -4.45 19.97 -24.03
C GLU A 303 -4.63 18.66 -24.80
N TYR A 304 -3.71 17.70 -24.69
CA TYR A 304 -3.89 16.36 -25.27
C TYR A 304 -5.11 15.66 -24.65
N MET A 305 -5.28 15.74 -23.33
CA MET A 305 -6.47 15.22 -22.66
C MET A 305 -7.76 15.90 -23.12
N ARG A 306 -7.74 17.23 -23.30
CA ARG A 306 -8.90 17.98 -23.78
C ARG A 306 -9.27 17.58 -25.21
N ASN A 307 -8.29 17.54 -26.12
CA ASN A 307 -8.50 17.16 -27.52
C ASN A 307 -9.00 15.71 -27.65
N PHE A 308 -8.45 14.81 -26.84
CA PHE A 308 -8.94 13.44 -26.75
C PHE A 308 -10.39 13.40 -26.26
N THR A 309 -10.70 14.14 -25.19
CA THR A 309 -12.06 14.20 -24.64
C THR A 309 -13.06 14.72 -25.66
N ILE A 310 -12.72 15.79 -26.40
CA ILE A 310 -13.55 16.32 -27.50
C ILE A 310 -13.80 15.22 -28.53
N SER A 311 -12.73 14.53 -28.97
CA SER A 311 -12.83 13.44 -29.95
C SER A 311 -13.70 12.29 -29.45
N LEU A 312 -13.53 11.88 -28.19
CA LEU A 312 -14.33 10.83 -27.55
C LEU A 312 -15.81 11.22 -27.48
N THR A 313 -16.13 12.47 -27.13
CA THR A 313 -17.51 12.97 -27.04
C THR A 313 -18.19 13.20 -28.39
N THR A 314 -17.49 13.00 -29.52
CA THR A 314 -18.17 12.89 -30.83
C THR A 314 -19.02 11.62 -30.91
N PHE A 315 -18.63 10.58 -30.16
CA PHE A 315 -19.53 9.48 -29.82
C PHE A 315 -20.52 9.97 -28.77
N ALA A 316 -21.79 9.58 -28.89
CA ALA A 316 -22.83 10.04 -27.96
C ALA A 316 -22.73 9.32 -26.61
N CYS A 317 -21.69 9.64 -25.84
CA CYS A 317 -21.43 9.15 -24.50
C CYS A 317 -22.66 9.27 -23.61
N GLY A 318 -23.05 8.18 -22.93
CA GLY A 318 -24.22 8.19 -22.04
C GLY A 318 -25.58 8.02 -22.72
N ARG A 319 -25.62 8.04 -24.06
CA ARG A 319 -26.81 7.75 -24.86
C ARG A 319 -26.64 6.45 -25.65
N ASP A 320 -25.53 6.37 -26.37
CA ASP A 320 -25.17 5.23 -27.20
C ASP A 320 -24.09 4.41 -26.47
N TRP A 321 -24.02 3.11 -26.76
CA TRP A 321 -23.05 2.19 -26.14
C TRP A 321 -22.15 1.60 -27.23
N TYR A 322 -20.85 1.86 -27.16
CA TYR A 322 -19.87 1.18 -28.02
C TYR A 322 -19.37 -0.13 -27.39
N SER A 323 -19.64 -0.33 -26.10
CA SER A 323 -19.25 -1.51 -25.34
C SER A 323 -20.27 -1.80 -24.24
N PRO A 324 -20.56 -3.09 -23.94
CA PRO A 324 -21.37 -3.47 -22.79
C PRO A 324 -20.60 -3.47 -21.46
N LEU A 325 -19.26 -3.32 -21.50
CA LEU A 325 -18.39 -3.43 -20.32
C LEU A 325 -17.64 -2.14 -19.98
N LYS A 326 -17.59 -1.20 -20.92
CA LYS A 326 -16.77 0.01 -20.80
C LYS A 326 -17.58 1.22 -21.22
N THR A 327 -17.37 2.31 -20.49
CA THR A 327 -18.06 3.57 -20.69
C THR A 327 -17.08 4.63 -21.22
N CYS A 328 -17.60 5.74 -21.76
CA CYS A 328 -16.71 6.83 -22.17
C CYS A 328 -15.86 7.36 -21.01
N GLN A 329 -16.39 7.37 -19.79
CA GLN A 329 -15.62 7.78 -18.62
C GLN A 329 -14.48 6.81 -18.34
N ASP A 330 -14.71 5.51 -18.49
CA ASP A 330 -13.66 4.51 -18.40
C ASP A 330 -12.57 4.74 -19.45
N CYS A 331 -12.95 4.95 -20.71
CA CYS A 331 -12.02 5.26 -21.80
C CYS A 331 -11.16 6.49 -21.50
N GLN A 332 -11.80 7.58 -21.07
CA GLN A 332 -11.11 8.82 -20.72
C GLN A 332 -10.11 8.61 -19.57
N ASN A 333 -10.50 7.85 -18.55
CA ASN A 333 -9.66 7.55 -17.39
C ASN A 333 -8.45 6.68 -17.78
N GLU A 334 -8.64 5.62 -18.56
CA GLU A 334 -7.54 4.76 -19.00
C GLU A 334 -6.60 5.50 -19.98
N TYR A 335 -7.14 6.31 -20.89
CA TYR A 335 -6.33 7.16 -21.78
C TYR A 335 -5.50 8.16 -20.97
N ARG A 336 -6.09 8.78 -19.95
CA ARG A 336 -5.39 9.69 -19.04
C ARG A 336 -4.24 9.00 -18.32
N LYS A 337 -4.50 7.83 -17.74
CA LYS A 337 -3.48 7.03 -17.06
C LYS A 337 -2.33 6.71 -18.01
N TRP A 338 -2.64 6.20 -19.20
CA TRP A 338 -1.64 5.93 -20.24
C TRP A 338 -0.84 7.19 -20.62
N LEU A 339 -1.52 8.29 -20.96
CA LEU A 339 -0.88 9.54 -21.38
C LEU A 339 0.07 10.06 -20.31
N CYS A 340 -0.38 10.14 -19.05
CA CYS A 340 0.46 10.57 -17.93
C CYS A 340 1.70 9.68 -17.80
N THR A 341 1.53 8.36 -17.83
CA THR A 341 2.63 7.39 -17.68
C THR A 341 3.66 7.48 -18.81
N ILE A 342 3.23 7.71 -20.05
CA ILE A 342 4.18 7.88 -21.18
C ILE A 342 4.79 9.28 -21.24
N SER A 343 4.11 10.30 -20.71
CA SER A 343 4.56 11.69 -20.73
C SER A 343 5.53 12.02 -19.60
N PHE A 344 5.45 11.34 -18.45
CA PHE A 344 6.34 11.50 -17.30
C PHE A 344 7.28 10.29 -17.16
N PRO A 345 8.54 10.37 -17.64
CA PRO A 345 9.50 9.28 -17.48
C PRO A 345 9.78 9.02 -16.00
N ARG A 346 9.67 7.77 -15.56
CA ARG A 346 10.05 7.38 -14.19
C ARG A 346 11.53 7.02 -14.15
N CYS A 347 12.30 7.69 -13.32
CA CYS A 347 13.67 7.30 -13.02
C CYS A 347 13.69 6.11 -12.06
N GLY A 348 14.63 5.20 -12.26
CA GLY A 348 14.89 4.09 -11.36
C GLY A 348 16.38 3.75 -11.31
N GLU A 349 16.72 2.84 -10.41
CA GLU A 349 18.02 2.19 -10.35
C GLU A 349 17.78 0.68 -10.24
N ALA A 350 18.67 -0.12 -10.82
CA ALA A 350 18.60 -1.57 -10.65
C ALA A 350 18.92 -1.92 -9.19
N SER A 351 18.21 -2.91 -8.64
CA SER A 351 18.60 -3.46 -7.34
C SER A 351 19.94 -4.18 -7.47
N SER A 352 20.77 -4.20 -6.42
CA SER A 352 22.03 -4.97 -6.40
C SER A 352 21.82 -6.48 -6.61
N THR A 353 20.59 -6.97 -6.47
CA THR A 353 20.20 -8.36 -6.80
C THR A 353 19.86 -8.56 -8.28
N ASP A 354 19.56 -7.50 -9.04
CA ASP A 354 19.25 -7.56 -10.48
C ASP A 354 20.52 -7.61 -11.35
N THR A 355 21.71 -7.45 -10.75
CA THR A 355 22.99 -7.38 -11.46
C THR A 355 23.44 -8.69 -12.13
N ALA A 356 22.67 -9.77 -12.05
CA ALA A 356 22.96 -11.01 -12.74
C ALA A 356 22.36 -11.04 -14.16
N THR A 357 22.64 -10.04 -15.01
CA THR A 357 22.61 -10.14 -16.51
C THR A 357 22.84 -8.82 -17.26
N SER A 358 23.17 -7.70 -16.60
CA SER A 358 23.57 -6.48 -17.30
C SER A 358 25.04 -6.57 -17.80
N SER A 359 25.31 -7.42 -18.79
CA SER A 359 26.53 -7.34 -19.57
C SER A 359 26.39 -6.24 -20.63
N SER A 360 27.33 -5.30 -20.59
CA SER A 360 27.48 -4.17 -21.51
C SER A 360 27.35 -4.57 -22.99
N PRO A 361 26.77 -3.73 -23.86
CA PRO A 361 26.83 -3.96 -25.29
C PRO A 361 28.23 -3.64 -25.81
N THR A 362 29.07 -4.66 -25.98
CA THR A 362 30.24 -4.57 -26.85
C THR A 362 29.79 -4.52 -28.31
N SER A 363 30.31 -3.53 -29.03
CA SER A 363 30.16 -3.29 -30.46
C SER A 363 30.28 -4.58 -31.29
N GLY A 364 29.23 -4.91 -32.04
CA GLY A 364 29.24 -6.05 -32.96
C GLY A 364 27.87 -6.27 -33.59
N SER A 365 27.84 -6.19 -34.90
CA SER A 365 26.70 -6.38 -35.79
C SER A 365 25.91 -7.68 -35.55
N GLN A 366 24.58 -7.58 -35.72
CA GLN A 366 23.58 -8.65 -35.88
C GLN A 366 23.22 -9.47 -34.62
N GLY A 367 21.96 -9.30 -34.18
CA GLY A 367 21.31 -10.18 -33.20
C GLY A 367 21.05 -9.54 -31.85
N ARG A 368 20.23 -8.46 -31.80
CA ARG A 368 19.59 -8.01 -30.55
C ARG A 368 18.59 -9.08 -30.09
N ARG A 369 19.09 -10.12 -29.43
CA ARG A 369 18.28 -11.09 -28.72
C ARG A 369 17.59 -10.36 -27.58
N SER A 370 16.28 -10.42 -27.65
CA SER A 370 15.29 -9.89 -26.77
C SER A 370 15.66 -9.90 -25.28
N LEU A 371 15.45 -8.75 -24.64
CA LEU A 371 15.09 -8.64 -23.22
C LEU A 371 13.66 -9.21 -23.01
N PHE A 372 13.37 -10.39 -23.57
CA PHE A 372 12.40 -11.26 -22.94
C PHE A 372 13.09 -11.61 -21.63
N ALA A 373 12.51 -11.22 -20.49
CA ALA A 373 12.75 -11.98 -19.27
C ALA A 373 12.72 -13.46 -19.69
N GLN A 374 13.83 -14.16 -19.43
CA GLN A 374 14.04 -15.51 -19.93
C GLN A 374 13.09 -16.44 -19.18
N PHE A 375 11.81 -16.35 -19.51
CA PHE A 375 10.77 -17.24 -19.09
C PHE A 375 10.91 -18.45 -19.98
N VAL A 376 11.74 -19.38 -19.51
CA VAL A 376 11.69 -20.77 -19.94
C VAL A 376 10.21 -21.17 -19.88
N LYS A 377 9.63 -21.61 -21.01
CA LYS A 377 8.42 -22.44 -20.98
C LYS A 377 8.79 -23.69 -20.20
N GLN A 378 8.61 -23.63 -18.88
CA GLN A 378 8.95 -24.73 -18.01
C GLN A 378 7.65 -25.50 -17.80
N ASP A 379 7.44 -26.52 -18.63
CA ASP A 379 6.44 -27.58 -18.44
C ASP A 379 6.76 -28.45 -17.19
N ASP A 380 7.43 -27.88 -16.19
CA ASP A 380 7.91 -28.55 -14.99
C ASP A 380 7.14 -28.01 -13.76
N PRO A 381 6.25 -28.80 -13.15
CA PRO A 381 5.40 -28.34 -12.05
C PRO A 381 6.16 -28.02 -10.75
N ALA A 382 7.48 -28.18 -10.73
CA ALA A 382 8.35 -27.90 -9.58
C ALA A 382 9.27 -26.68 -9.75
N ALA A 383 9.21 -25.97 -10.88
CA ALA A 383 10.07 -24.81 -11.11
C ALA A 383 9.43 -23.51 -10.63
N GLN A 384 10.07 -22.84 -9.67
CA GLN A 384 9.70 -21.49 -9.27
C GLN A 384 9.72 -20.57 -10.50
N LYS A 385 8.55 -19.98 -10.82
CA LYS A 385 8.43 -18.92 -11.84
C LYS A 385 9.47 -17.83 -11.52
N PRO A 386 10.47 -17.56 -12.38
CA PRO A 386 11.47 -16.54 -12.09
C PRO A 386 10.77 -15.19 -11.92
N LEU A 387 11.22 -14.39 -10.95
CA LEU A 387 10.66 -13.06 -10.72
C LEU A 387 10.91 -12.20 -11.98
N PRO A 388 9.93 -11.39 -12.43
CA PRO A 388 10.13 -10.52 -13.58
C PRO A 388 11.25 -9.51 -13.28
N ILE A 389 12.11 -9.27 -14.27
CA ILE A 389 13.18 -8.27 -14.18
C ILE A 389 12.58 -6.91 -14.52
N SER A 390 12.99 -5.87 -13.79
CA SER A 390 12.58 -4.50 -14.03
C SER A 390 12.94 -4.03 -15.45
N ALA A 391 12.00 -3.44 -16.18
CA ALA A 391 12.17 -2.86 -17.51
C ALA A 391 12.93 -1.52 -17.46
N LEU A 392 14.10 -1.54 -16.82
CA LEU A 392 14.99 -0.39 -16.71
C LEU A 392 15.87 -0.29 -17.95
N MET A 393 15.96 0.91 -18.51
CA MET A 393 16.81 1.22 -19.65
C MET A 393 17.77 2.36 -19.29
N PRO A 394 19.09 2.20 -19.44
CA PRO A 394 20.03 3.29 -19.20
C PRO A 394 19.87 4.37 -20.27
N VAL A 395 19.84 5.63 -19.83
CA VAL A 395 19.72 6.82 -20.67
C VAL A 395 21.00 7.67 -20.51
N PRO A 396 21.78 7.87 -21.59
CA PRO A 396 22.95 8.75 -21.57
C PRO A 396 22.57 10.21 -21.29
N THR A 397 23.55 10.99 -20.82
CA THR A 397 23.39 12.45 -20.61
C THR A 397 22.89 13.12 -21.88
N ASN A 398 22.00 14.10 -21.75
CA ASN A 398 21.50 14.94 -22.85
C ASN A 398 20.82 14.15 -23.99
N THR A 399 20.33 12.94 -23.72
CA THR A 399 19.48 12.20 -24.66
C THR A 399 18.11 12.87 -24.73
N PRO A 400 17.54 13.12 -25.92
CA PRO A 400 16.20 13.67 -26.06
C PRO A 400 15.16 12.79 -25.32
N PRO A 401 14.34 13.37 -24.41
CA PRO A 401 13.32 12.63 -23.70
C PRO A 401 12.19 12.20 -24.65
N ARG A 402 11.46 11.17 -24.25
CA ARG A 402 10.24 10.71 -24.96
C ARG A 402 9.23 11.85 -25.14
N ASN A 403 9.03 12.63 -24.08
CA ASN A 403 8.19 13.81 -24.13
C ASN A 403 9.10 15.04 -24.34
N PRO A 404 9.07 15.68 -25.53
CA PRO A 404 9.96 16.80 -25.85
C PRO A 404 9.69 18.05 -25.01
N ALA A 405 8.60 18.10 -24.24
CA ALA A 405 8.35 19.16 -23.26
C ALA A 405 9.32 19.10 -22.07
N PHE A 406 9.90 17.93 -21.78
CA PHE A 406 10.90 17.79 -20.73
C PHE A 406 12.26 18.35 -21.16
N PRO A 407 12.98 19.02 -20.25
CA PRO A 407 14.34 19.47 -20.54
C PRO A 407 15.29 18.29 -20.74
N LEU A 408 16.40 18.54 -21.42
CA LEU A 408 17.51 17.59 -21.47
C LEU A 408 18.08 17.40 -20.05
N PHE A 409 18.26 16.15 -19.65
CA PHE A 409 18.82 15.82 -18.34
C PHE A 409 20.35 15.67 -18.45
N ASN A 410 21.07 16.41 -17.63
CA ASN A 410 22.53 16.56 -17.71
C ASN A 410 23.32 15.41 -17.08
N THR A 411 22.65 14.48 -16.40
CA THR A 411 23.25 13.29 -15.79
C THR A 411 22.71 12.02 -16.44
N THR A 412 23.48 10.93 -16.33
CA THR A 412 23.01 9.60 -16.72
C THR A 412 22.00 9.10 -15.70
N TYR A 413 20.93 8.47 -16.17
CA TYR A 413 19.92 7.86 -15.31
C TYR A 413 19.39 6.59 -15.97
N SER A 414 18.69 5.74 -15.22
CA SER A 414 17.91 4.66 -15.82
C SER A 414 16.43 5.04 -15.82
N VAL A 415 15.78 4.88 -16.96
CA VAL A 415 14.33 5.07 -17.09
C VAL A 415 13.64 3.73 -16.93
N LEU A 416 12.60 3.69 -16.09
CA LEU A 416 11.68 2.56 -16.02
C LEU A 416 10.63 2.71 -17.12
N LEU A 417 10.63 1.78 -18.07
CA LEU A 417 9.72 1.85 -19.21
C LEU A 417 8.24 1.72 -18.77
N PRO A 418 7.31 2.44 -19.43
CA PRO A 418 5.88 2.27 -19.22
C PRO A 418 5.44 0.82 -19.39
N CYS A 419 4.55 0.33 -18.55
CA CYS A 419 3.96 -0.99 -18.74
C CYS A 419 3.10 -0.98 -20.01
N LEU A 420 3.29 -1.95 -20.92
CA LEU A 420 2.48 -2.06 -22.14
C LEU A 420 0.99 -2.19 -21.82
N GLU A 421 0.66 -2.74 -20.67
CA GLU A 421 -0.69 -2.96 -20.18
C GLU A 421 -1.43 -1.66 -19.87
N THR A 422 -0.73 -0.56 -19.56
CA THR A 422 -1.38 0.77 -19.47
C THR A 422 -1.90 1.22 -20.83
N CYS A 423 -1.15 0.95 -21.91
CA CYS A 423 -1.62 1.19 -23.27
C CYS A 423 -2.81 0.26 -23.59
N ASN A 424 -2.67 -1.04 -23.36
CA ASN A 424 -3.73 -2.01 -23.68
C ASN A 424 -5.01 -1.74 -22.88
N ALA A 425 -4.91 -1.18 -21.67
CA ALA A 425 -6.07 -0.75 -20.90
C ALA A 425 -6.84 0.38 -21.60
N ALA A 426 -6.13 1.39 -22.13
CA ALA A 426 -6.74 2.45 -22.93
C ALA A 426 -7.35 1.91 -24.23
N ASP A 427 -6.63 1.07 -24.96
CA ASP A 427 -7.11 0.44 -26.21
C ASP A 427 -8.43 -0.32 -26.01
N ARG A 428 -8.53 -1.11 -24.94
CA ARG A 428 -9.74 -1.89 -24.63
C ARG A 428 -10.88 -1.07 -24.05
N ALA A 429 -10.55 0.03 -23.36
CA ALA A 429 -11.57 0.88 -22.77
C ALA A 429 -12.24 1.76 -23.83
N CYS A 430 -11.55 2.09 -24.92
CA CYS A 430 -11.98 3.11 -25.86
C CYS A 430 -12.72 2.56 -27.11
N PRO A 431 -13.59 3.37 -27.75
CA PRO A 431 -14.23 2.99 -29.00
C PRO A 431 -13.20 2.79 -30.12
N ALA A 432 -13.38 1.73 -30.92
CA ALA A 432 -12.50 1.42 -32.06
C ALA A 432 -12.44 2.55 -33.12
N SER A 433 -13.48 3.41 -33.19
CA SER A 433 -13.52 4.57 -34.09
C SER A 433 -12.46 5.62 -33.79
N LEU A 434 -11.91 5.67 -32.58
CA LEU A 434 -10.79 6.56 -32.24
C LEU A 434 -9.46 6.08 -32.81
N GLY A 435 -9.38 4.82 -33.27
CA GLY A 435 -8.17 4.28 -33.89
C GLY A 435 -6.96 4.17 -32.95
N PHE A 436 -7.17 4.27 -31.63
CA PHE A 436 -6.13 4.01 -30.64
C PHE A 436 -5.64 2.58 -30.80
N LYS A 437 -4.31 2.37 -30.83
CA LYS A 437 -3.70 1.05 -30.99
C LYS A 437 -2.37 0.99 -30.26
N CYS A 438 -2.16 -0.12 -29.56
CA CYS A 438 -0.91 -0.39 -28.88
C CYS A 438 0.08 -1.17 -29.74
N PRO A 439 1.40 -0.98 -29.51
CA PRO A 439 2.39 -1.81 -30.18
C PRO A 439 2.27 -3.27 -29.70
N VAL A 440 2.46 -4.19 -30.63
CA VAL A 440 2.45 -5.63 -30.36
C VAL A 440 3.78 -6.07 -29.75
N ALA A 441 3.73 -6.93 -28.72
CA ALA A 441 4.90 -7.35 -27.92
C ALA A 441 6.07 -7.82 -28.80
N ARG A 442 5.77 -8.59 -29.85
CA ARG A 442 6.73 -9.16 -30.78
C ARG A 442 7.53 -8.16 -31.62
N PHE A 443 6.99 -6.97 -31.88
CA PHE A 443 7.56 -6.03 -32.87
C PHE A 443 7.98 -4.72 -32.23
N GLY A 444 9.13 -4.73 -31.55
CA GLY A 444 9.79 -3.51 -31.06
C GLY A 444 9.11 -2.83 -29.86
N ALA A 445 7.99 -3.35 -29.35
CA ALA A 445 7.35 -2.85 -28.13
C ALA A 445 8.32 -2.79 -26.95
N ALA A 446 9.16 -3.81 -26.78
CA ALA A 446 10.17 -3.88 -25.71
C ALA A 446 11.22 -2.75 -25.73
N ASN A 447 11.35 -1.98 -26.82
CA ASN A 447 12.22 -0.80 -26.86
C ASN A 447 11.57 0.43 -26.21
N THR A 448 10.26 0.40 -26.01
CA THR A 448 9.46 1.57 -25.61
C THR A 448 8.48 1.28 -24.47
N TYR A 449 8.24 0.02 -24.14
CA TYR A 449 7.38 -0.43 -23.05
C TYR A 449 8.03 -1.62 -22.34
N GLY A 450 7.71 -1.81 -21.05
CA GLY A 450 7.88 -3.08 -20.37
C GLY A 450 6.82 -4.08 -20.86
N VAL A 451 7.23 -5.26 -21.29
CA VAL A 451 6.37 -6.26 -21.95
C VAL A 451 6.44 -7.57 -21.20
N GLY A 452 5.28 -8.22 -20.99
CA GLY A 452 5.21 -9.54 -20.34
C GLY A 452 5.43 -9.48 -18.82
N ILE A 453 5.21 -8.30 -18.23
CA ILE A 453 5.43 -8.05 -16.80
C ILE A 453 4.14 -8.24 -16.03
N ILE A 454 3.05 -7.67 -16.55
CA ILE A 454 1.76 -7.60 -15.88
C ILE A 454 0.81 -8.68 -16.43
N ASP A 455 0.80 -8.86 -17.76
CA ASP A 455 0.17 -10.01 -18.42
C ASP A 455 1.25 -11.01 -18.89
N GLY A 456 0.89 -12.29 -19.07
CA GLY A 456 1.81 -13.32 -19.55
C GLY A 456 2.47 -12.97 -20.89
N SER A 457 3.65 -13.52 -21.16
CA SER A 457 4.42 -13.24 -22.38
C SER A 457 3.89 -13.92 -23.65
N ASP A 458 2.91 -14.81 -23.51
CA ASP A 458 2.30 -15.52 -24.64
C ASP A 458 1.38 -14.59 -25.44
N GLU A 459 1.41 -14.71 -26.77
CA GLU A 459 0.61 -13.87 -27.68
C GLU A 459 -0.89 -13.95 -27.40
N ASP A 460 -1.36 -15.14 -26.99
CA ASP A 460 -2.75 -15.40 -26.68
C ASP A 460 -3.17 -14.84 -25.30
N GLN A 461 -2.21 -14.38 -24.49
CA GLN A 461 -2.43 -13.80 -23.17
C GLN A 461 -2.28 -12.27 -23.14
N GLN A 462 -1.83 -11.67 -24.24
CA GLN A 462 -1.66 -10.22 -24.33
C GLN A 462 -3.03 -9.51 -24.35
N GLY A 463 -3.28 -8.64 -23.38
CA GLY A 463 -4.53 -7.86 -23.32
C GLY A 463 -5.73 -8.61 -22.72
N MET A 464 -5.50 -9.74 -22.06
CA MET A 464 -6.55 -10.55 -21.42
C MET A 464 -7.14 -9.93 -20.14
N GLY A 465 -6.48 -8.94 -19.52
CA GLY A 465 -7.13 -8.01 -18.58
C GLY A 465 -7.38 -8.45 -17.15
N SER A 466 -6.48 -8.07 -16.27
CA SER A 466 -6.48 -6.82 -15.51
C SER A 466 -5.02 -6.40 -15.51
N ALA A 467 -4.67 -5.13 -15.36
CA ALA A 467 -3.28 -4.89 -14.98
C ALA A 467 -3.08 -5.62 -13.64
N GLY A 468 -2.33 -6.73 -13.65
CA GLY A 468 -1.68 -7.24 -12.46
C GLY A 468 -0.83 -6.15 -11.78
N VAL A 469 -0.01 -6.55 -10.83
CA VAL A 469 0.79 -5.58 -10.08
C VAL A 469 2.03 -5.17 -10.89
N SER A 470 2.29 -3.87 -11.04
CA SER A 470 3.54 -3.32 -11.60
C SER A 470 4.63 -3.12 -10.54
N GLN A 471 4.24 -3.27 -9.28
CA GLN A 471 5.06 -3.11 -8.09
C GLN A 471 4.53 -4.01 -6.98
N ASP A 472 5.41 -4.55 -6.15
CA ASP A 472 5.03 -5.35 -4.98
C ASP A 472 5.15 -4.59 -3.65
N ARG A 473 4.73 -5.26 -2.57
CA ARG A 473 4.82 -4.72 -1.20
C ARG A 473 6.24 -4.72 -0.63
N TRP A 474 7.22 -5.28 -1.35
CA TRP A 474 8.63 -5.36 -0.94
C TRP A 474 9.49 -4.27 -1.58
N GLY A 475 8.88 -3.41 -2.41
CA GLY A 475 9.54 -2.26 -3.03
C GLY A 475 10.10 -2.56 -4.42
N ASN A 476 9.86 -3.74 -4.98
CA ASN A 476 10.26 -4.06 -6.35
C ASN A 476 9.26 -3.43 -7.32
N VAL A 477 9.76 -2.80 -8.38
CA VAL A 477 8.95 -2.13 -9.41
C VAL A 477 9.42 -2.60 -10.78
N TRP A 478 8.52 -3.24 -11.53
CA TRP A 478 8.91 -3.91 -12.77
C TRP A 478 8.73 -3.03 -14.00
N CYS A 479 7.73 -2.17 -14.01
CA CYS A 479 7.49 -1.18 -15.07
C CYS A 479 6.72 0.01 -14.53
N ASN A 480 6.71 1.12 -15.27
CA ASN A 480 5.99 2.33 -14.88
C ASN A 480 4.51 2.20 -15.25
N ALA A 481 3.60 2.09 -14.28
CA ALA A 481 2.16 1.97 -14.52
C ALA A 481 1.36 3.26 -14.24
N GLY A 482 2.05 4.35 -13.88
CA GLY A 482 1.41 5.54 -13.31
C GLY A 482 1.31 5.41 -11.81
#